data_AF-A0A952J379-F1
#
_entry.id   AF-A0A952J379-F1
#
_cell.length_a   1.000
_cell.length_b   1.000
_cell.length_c   1.000
_cell.angle_alpha   90.00
_cell.angle_beta   90.00
_cell.angle_gamma   90.00
#
_symmetry.space_group_name_H-M   'P 1'
#
loop_
_entity.id
_entity.type
_entity.pdbx_description
1 polymer ?
#
loop_
_entity_poly.entity_id
_entity_poly.type
_entity_poly.pdbx_seq_one_letter_code
_entity_poly.pdbx_strand_id
1 'polypeptide(L)'
;MTIPAFHVSSKSQAEGTGKVFIDTRKDVASSGIFEFNVFVQFNPASNDYPTGSLRLKIDLSDSVKGTFTSTSFELVNSYGKHNPTIFFTGRGKMKTDVSNQPVGLRFWFMIADNGKGSSPKVAGFAIHDRKGNRVAYGTGALVSGNVIVDPN
;
A
#
# COMPACT_ATOMS: atom_id res chain seq x y z
N MET A 1 27.26 -4.74 -8.18
CA MET A 1 27.45 -4.75 -6.72
C MET A 1 26.20 -4.18 -6.09
N THR A 2 25.40 -4.98 -5.40
CA THR A 2 24.19 -4.55 -4.71
C THR A 2 24.49 -4.44 -3.23
N ILE A 3 24.30 -3.26 -2.64
CA ILE A 3 24.32 -3.08 -1.19
C ILE A 3 23.05 -3.77 -0.65
N PRO A 4 23.15 -4.69 0.32
CA PRO A 4 21.97 -5.30 0.92
C PRO A 4 21.16 -4.23 1.65
N ALA A 5 19.87 -4.15 1.34
CA ALA A 5 18.94 -3.33 2.11
C ALA A 5 18.63 -4.05 3.43
N PHE A 6 19.03 -3.46 4.55
CA PHE A 6 18.65 -3.93 5.88
C PHE A 6 17.34 -3.26 6.29
N HIS A 7 16.27 -4.05 6.45
CA HIS A 7 14.96 -3.55 6.82
C HIS A 7 14.81 -3.59 8.35
N VAL A 8 14.70 -2.42 8.98
CA VAL A 8 14.42 -2.27 10.41
C VAL A 8 13.13 -1.50 10.59
N SER A 9 12.17 -2.12 11.26
CA SER A 9 10.85 -1.54 11.53
C SER A 9 10.84 -0.78 12.86
N SER A 10 10.00 0.25 12.95
CA SER A 10 9.71 1.01 14.18
C SER A 10 8.30 0.66 14.67
N LYS A 11 8.05 0.81 15.98
CA LYS A 11 6.70 0.58 16.52
C LYS A 11 5.71 1.46 15.75
N SER A 12 4.74 0.86 15.09
CA SER A 12 3.87 1.55 14.13
C SER A 12 2.60 0.75 13.95
N GLN A 13 1.49 1.44 13.71
CA GLN A 13 0.23 0.79 13.37
C GLN A 13 -0.55 1.60 12.32
N ALA A 14 -1.24 0.90 11.42
CA ALA A 14 -2.29 1.50 10.61
C ALA A 14 -3.43 0.51 10.35
N GLU A 15 -4.65 1.03 10.34
CA GLU A 15 -5.86 0.25 10.11
C GLU A 15 -6.92 1.08 9.39
N GLY A 16 -7.59 0.46 8.41
CA GLY A 16 -8.81 1.00 7.84
C GLY A 16 -9.00 0.65 6.37
N THR A 17 -9.82 1.47 5.71
CA THR A 17 -10.14 1.32 4.29
C THR A 17 -10.07 2.66 3.59
N GLY A 18 -9.77 2.64 2.30
CA GLY A 18 -9.77 3.86 1.51
C GLY A 18 -9.97 3.58 0.03
N LYS A 19 -10.48 4.60 -0.65
CA LYS A 19 -10.69 4.62 -2.09
C LYS A 19 -10.06 5.87 -2.66
N VAL A 20 -9.27 5.72 -3.71
CA VAL A 20 -8.64 6.81 -4.44
C VAL A 20 -9.13 6.77 -5.89
N PHE A 21 -9.42 7.95 -6.44
CA PHE A 21 -9.80 8.13 -7.83
C PHE A 21 -8.75 9.00 -8.53
N ILE A 22 -8.23 8.50 -9.65
CA ILE A 22 -7.24 9.16 -10.50
C ILE A 22 -7.88 9.36 -11.87
N ASP A 23 -8.47 10.53 -12.07
CA ASP A 23 -9.25 10.85 -13.27
C ASP A 23 -8.46 10.66 -14.58
N THR A 24 -7.17 11.03 -14.58
CA THR A 24 -6.26 10.85 -15.72
C THR A 24 -5.97 9.39 -16.08
N ARG A 25 -6.38 8.43 -15.24
CA ARG A 25 -6.22 6.98 -15.47
C ARG A 25 -7.56 6.25 -15.63
N LYS A 26 -8.63 7.01 -15.81
CA LYS A 26 -9.94 6.51 -16.22
C LYS A 26 -10.00 6.41 -17.75
N ASP A 27 -10.56 5.34 -18.26
CA ASP A 27 -10.88 5.16 -19.67
C ASP A 27 -12.17 4.34 -19.84
N VAL A 28 -12.46 3.87 -21.06
CA VAL A 28 -13.67 3.07 -21.35
C VAL A 28 -13.66 1.72 -20.62
N ALA A 29 -12.47 1.16 -20.35
CA ALA A 29 -12.30 -0.15 -19.74
C ALA A 29 -11.96 -0.09 -18.24
N SER A 30 -11.58 1.08 -17.72
CA SER A 30 -10.95 1.26 -16.41
C SER A 30 -11.59 2.40 -15.64
N SER A 31 -11.96 2.17 -14.40
CA SER A 31 -12.59 3.20 -13.57
C SER A 31 -11.63 4.29 -13.09
N GLY A 32 -10.31 4.08 -13.18
CA GLY A 32 -9.31 5.01 -12.64
C GLY A 32 -9.25 4.95 -11.10
N ILE A 33 -9.65 3.83 -10.50
CA ILE A 33 -9.80 3.68 -9.06
C ILE A 33 -8.83 2.63 -8.51
N PHE A 34 -8.31 2.89 -7.32
CA PHE A 34 -7.82 1.82 -6.46
C PHE A 34 -8.43 1.92 -5.06
N GLU A 35 -8.77 0.76 -4.51
CA GLU A 35 -9.35 0.59 -3.17
C GLU A 35 -8.41 -0.25 -2.32
N PHE A 36 -8.32 0.07 -1.03
CA PHE A 36 -7.50 -0.67 -0.09
C PHE A 36 -8.26 -1.00 1.19
N ASN A 37 -7.90 -2.15 1.77
CA ASN A 37 -8.18 -2.51 3.15
C ASN A 37 -6.85 -2.88 3.79
N VAL A 38 -6.52 -2.24 4.90
CA VAL A 38 -5.23 -2.36 5.57
C VAL A 38 -5.43 -2.60 7.05
N PHE A 39 -4.63 -3.50 7.58
CA PHE A 39 -4.29 -3.62 8.98
C PHE A 39 -2.81 -3.98 9.03
N VAL A 40 -1.97 -3.16 9.65
CA VAL A 40 -0.55 -3.45 9.80
C VAL A 40 -0.11 -2.96 11.17
N GLN A 41 0.71 -3.75 11.85
CA GLN A 41 1.23 -3.41 13.16
C GLN A 41 2.63 -3.98 13.37
N PHE A 42 3.42 -3.27 14.16
CA PHE A 42 4.65 -3.77 14.72
C PHE A 42 4.89 -3.12 16.09
N ASN A 43 5.26 -3.93 17.09
CA ASN A 43 5.79 -3.46 18.36
C ASN A 43 7.04 -4.29 18.70
N PRO A 44 8.25 -3.71 18.72
CA PRO A 44 9.48 -4.46 18.99
C PRO A 44 9.54 -5.01 20.42
N ALA A 45 8.69 -4.54 21.34
CA ALA A 45 8.57 -5.11 22.68
C ALA A 45 7.73 -6.39 22.72
N SER A 46 7.01 -6.73 21.65
CA SER A 46 6.04 -7.84 21.64
C SER A 46 6.06 -8.70 20.38
N ASN A 47 6.75 -8.26 19.33
CA ASN A 47 6.76 -8.92 18.03
C ASN A 47 8.20 -9.00 17.49
N ASP A 48 8.55 -10.15 16.92
CA ASP A 48 9.81 -10.32 16.19
C ASP A 48 9.78 -9.61 14.83
N TYR A 49 8.61 -9.59 14.18
CA TYR A 49 8.40 -9.04 12.84
C TYR A 49 7.06 -8.31 12.72
N PRO A 50 6.91 -7.40 11.75
CA PRO A 50 5.62 -6.79 11.47
C PRO A 50 4.57 -7.80 11.01
N THR A 51 3.32 -7.56 11.40
CA THR A 51 2.18 -8.43 11.07
C THR A 51 1.01 -7.62 10.53
N GLY A 52 0.10 -8.27 9.82
CA GLY A 52 -1.08 -7.60 9.29
C GLY A 52 -1.66 -8.22 8.03
N SER A 53 -2.53 -7.46 7.36
CA SER A 53 -3.02 -7.71 6.02
C SER A 53 -3.17 -6.42 5.22
N LEU A 54 -2.84 -6.47 3.94
CA LEU A 54 -3.13 -5.44 2.94
C LEU A 54 -3.84 -6.12 1.77
N ARG A 55 -5.01 -5.61 1.42
CA ARG A 55 -5.71 -5.94 0.19
C ARG A 55 -5.85 -4.69 -0.65
N LEU A 56 -5.47 -4.78 -1.93
CA LEU A 56 -5.66 -3.72 -2.92
C LEU A 56 -6.52 -4.23 -4.06
N LYS A 57 -7.56 -3.49 -4.43
CA LYS A 57 -8.31 -3.68 -5.67
C LYS A 57 -7.91 -2.56 -6.63
N ILE A 58 -7.38 -2.92 -7.79
CA ILE A 58 -6.74 -1.99 -8.71
C ILE A 58 -7.47 -2.05 -10.05
N ASP A 59 -7.95 -0.89 -10.50
CA ASP A 59 -8.59 -0.70 -11.80
C ASP A 59 -8.13 0.63 -12.43
N LEU A 60 -6.87 0.64 -12.88
CA LEU A 60 -6.21 1.77 -13.52
C LEU A 60 -5.82 1.39 -14.94
N SER A 61 -5.90 2.32 -15.89
CA SER A 61 -5.61 2.07 -17.31
C SER A 61 -4.17 1.66 -17.61
N ASP A 62 -3.22 2.06 -16.77
CA ASP A 62 -1.78 1.82 -16.94
C ASP A 62 -1.19 0.78 -15.98
N SER A 63 -2.05 -0.02 -15.35
CA SER A 63 -1.66 -1.05 -14.38
C SER A 63 -2.32 -2.39 -14.70
N VAL A 64 -1.72 -3.48 -14.22
CA VAL A 64 -2.41 -4.77 -14.20
C VAL A 64 -3.63 -4.66 -13.28
N LYS A 65 -4.81 -4.95 -13.83
CA LYS A 65 -6.06 -4.94 -13.06
C LYS A 65 -6.20 -6.19 -12.22
N GLY A 66 -6.80 -6.04 -11.05
CA GLY A 66 -7.10 -7.18 -10.19
C GLY A 66 -7.02 -6.87 -8.70
N THR A 67 -6.94 -7.93 -7.91
CA THR A 67 -6.82 -7.86 -6.45
C THR A 67 -5.46 -8.34 -6.00
N PHE A 68 -4.66 -7.45 -5.42
CA PHE A 68 -3.43 -7.79 -4.71
C PHE A 68 -3.73 -8.09 -3.24
N THR A 69 -3.01 -9.04 -2.66
CA THR A 69 -3.08 -9.40 -1.24
C THR A 69 -1.68 -9.66 -0.71
N SER A 70 -1.32 -8.98 0.37
CA SER A 70 -0.04 -9.20 1.06
C SER A 70 0.05 -10.60 1.64
N THR A 71 1.24 -11.19 1.60
CA THR A 71 1.56 -12.45 2.27
C THR A 71 2.52 -12.27 3.42
N SER A 72 3.31 -11.19 3.41
CA SER A 72 4.23 -10.84 4.48
C SER A 72 4.53 -9.35 4.46
N PHE A 73 4.95 -8.83 5.61
CA PHE A 73 5.48 -7.48 5.78
C PHE A 73 6.96 -7.59 6.16
N GLU A 74 7.81 -6.82 5.49
CA GLU A 74 9.27 -6.85 5.69
C GLU A 74 9.77 -5.58 6.38
N LEU A 75 9.06 -4.46 6.20
CA LEU A 75 9.37 -3.18 6.80
C LEU A 75 8.07 -2.46 7.12
N VAL A 76 7.95 -1.89 8.32
CA VAL A 76 6.88 -0.97 8.70
C VAL A 76 7.48 0.16 9.50
N ASN A 77 7.34 1.39 9.02
CA ASN A 77 7.83 2.57 9.69
C ASN A 77 6.81 3.68 9.59
N SER A 78 6.64 4.41 10.68
CA SER A 78 5.80 5.60 10.76
C SER A 78 6.60 6.79 11.28
N TYR A 79 6.14 7.99 10.94
CA TYR A 79 6.71 9.26 11.41
C TYR A 79 5.67 10.38 11.32
N GLY A 80 5.97 11.50 11.99
CA GLY A 80 5.20 12.75 11.86
C GLY A 80 4.16 12.93 12.95
N LYS A 81 4.35 13.97 13.78
CA LYS A 81 3.41 14.37 14.83
C LYS A 81 2.13 15.01 14.31
N HIS A 82 2.28 15.86 13.28
CA HIS A 82 1.17 16.67 12.74
C HIS A 82 0.54 16.06 11.49
N ASN A 83 1.35 15.34 10.71
CA ASN A 83 0.91 14.58 9.54
C ASN A 83 1.42 13.14 9.66
N PRO A 84 0.80 12.32 10.52
CA PRO A 84 1.17 10.92 10.66
C PRO A 84 1.26 10.22 9.31
N THR A 85 2.44 9.71 8.99
CA THR A 85 2.71 9.01 7.74
C THR A 85 3.30 7.66 8.06
N ILE A 86 2.75 6.62 7.45
CA ILE A 86 3.27 5.26 7.55
C ILE A 86 3.66 4.78 6.16
N PHE A 87 4.76 4.04 6.08
CA PHE A 87 5.15 3.30 4.90
C PHE A 87 5.55 1.89 5.28
N PHE A 88 5.21 0.96 4.40
CA PHE A 88 5.53 -0.43 4.63
C PHE A 88 5.74 -1.18 3.33
N THR A 89 6.54 -2.23 3.41
CA THR A 89 6.91 -3.07 2.28
C THR A 89 6.70 -4.53 2.61
N GLY A 90 6.66 -5.35 1.57
CA GLY A 90 6.67 -6.79 1.75
C GLY A 90 6.38 -7.53 0.47
N ARG A 91 5.77 -8.70 0.63
CA ARG A 91 5.47 -9.62 -0.47
C ARG A 91 3.98 -9.82 -0.61
N GLY A 92 3.55 -10.28 -1.77
CA GLY A 92 2.17 -10.67 -1.95
C GLY A 92 1.91 -11.49 -3.20
N LYS A 93 0.63 -11.63 -3.48
CA LYS A 93 0.08 -12.31 -4.66
C LYS A 93 -1.01 -11.45 -5.27
N MET A 94 -1.26 -11.62 -6.56
CA MET A 94 -2.29 -10.89 -7.27
C MET A 94 -3.17 -11.84 -8.05
N LYS A 95 -4.49 -11.71 -7.88
CA LYS A 95 -5.48 -12.34 -8.72
C LYS A 95 -5.90 -11.34 -9.79
N THR A 96 -5.64 -11.64 -11.04
CA THR A 96 -5.93 -10.80 -12.19
C THR A 96 -6.98 -11.44 -13.10
N ASP A 97 -7.56 -10.65 -14.00
CA ASP A 97 -8.53 -11.14 -14.99
C ASP A 97 -7.85 -11.74 -16.23
N VAL A 98 -6.51 -11.65 -16.31
CA VAL A 98 -5.70 -12.20 -17.41
C VAL A 98 -5.12 -13.56 -17.03
N SER A 99 -4.92 -14.43 -18.03
CA SER A 99 -4.42 -15.79 -17.84
C SER A 99 -3.00 -15.86 -17.26
N ASN A 100 -2.16 -14.85 -17.53
CA ASN A 100 -0.79 -14.81 -17.05
C ASN A 100 -0.67 -13.92 -15.80
N GLN A 101 -0.77 -14.53 -14.61
CA GLN A 101 -0.66 -13.80 -13.35
C GLN A 101 0.80 -13.45 -13.04
N PRO A 102 1.11 -12.20 -12.62
CA PRO A 102 2.45 -11.83 -12.22
C PRO A 102 2.82 -12.52 -10.90
N VAL A 103 4.08 -12.98 -10.81
CA VAL A 103 4.56 -13.84 -9.71
C VAL A 103 5.76 -13.24 -8.96
N GLY A 104 5.91 -13.64 -7.70
CA GLY A 104 6.97 -13.18 -6.82
C GLY A 104 6.87 -11.67 -6.53
N LEU A 105 5.66 -11.21 -6.25
CA LEU A 105 5.37 -9.78 -6.12
C LEU A 105 5.98 -9.21 -4.85
N ARG A 106 6.56 -8.01 -4.98
CA ARG A 106 6.96 -7.14 -3.89
C ARG A 106 6.18 -5.85 -3.96
N PHE A 107 5.87 -5.28 -2.81
CA PHE A 107 5.11 -4.03 -2.75
C PHE A 107 5.75 -3.02 -1.82
N TRP A 108 5.45 -1.76 -2.11
CA TRP A 108 5.60 -0.61 -1.22
C TRP A 108 4.22 0.05 -1.11
N PHE A 109 3.84 0.45 0.11
CA PHE A 109 2.60 1.15 0.39
C PHE A 109 2.87 2.30 1.35
N MET A 110 2.12 3.39 1.19
CA MET A 110 2.21 4.57 2.04
C MET A 110 0.81 5.15 2.29
N ILE A 111 0.60 5.63 3.52
CA ILE A 111 -0.56 6.41 3.92
C ILE A 111 -0.05 7.63 4.66
N ALA A 112 -0.50 8.80 4.24
CA ALA A 112 -0.32 10.05 4.97
C ALA A 112 -1.68 10.53 5.48
N ASP A 113 -1.80 10.63 6.81
CA ASP A 113 -2.91 11.24 7.50
C ASP A 113 -2.62 12.72 7.70
N ASN A 114 -3.14 13.59 6.84
CA ASN A 114 -2.85 15.03 6.84
C ASN A 114 -3.57 15.82 7.97
N GLY A 115 -3.77 15.18 9.13
CA GLY A 115 -4.20 15.82 10.37
C GLY A 115 -5.67 16.25 10.43
N LYS A 116 -6.05 16.87 11.57
CA LYS A 116 -7.42 17.31 11.86
C LYS A 116 -7.79 18.53 11.00
N GLY A 117 -8.56 18.31 9.95
CA GLY A 117 -9.09 19.33 9.05
C GLY A 117 -9.81 18.72 7.84
N SER A 118 -10.03 19.51 6.80
CA SER A 118 -10.61 19.05 5.52
C SER A 118 -9.56 18.51 4.53
N SER A 119 -8.28 18.48 4.91
CA SER A 119 -7.21 17.96 4.05
C SER A 119 -7.37 16.45 3.88
N PRO A 120 -7.50 15.95 2.64
CA PRO A 120 -7.73 14.54 2.43
C PRO A 120 -6.49 13.72 2.83
N LYS A 121 -6.73 12.55 3.40
CA LYS A 121 -5.69 11.54 3.58
C LYS A 121 -5.18 11.13 2.20
N VAL A 122 -3.90 10.81 2.09
CA VAL A 122 -3.28 10.37 0.84
C VAL A 122 -2.84 8.94 1.00
N ALA A 123 -3.06 8.12 -0.03
CA ALA A 123 -2.52 6.77 -0.10
C ALA A 123 -1.76 6.59 -1.41
N GLY A 124 -0.68 5.81 -1.36
CA GLY A 124 0.13 5.48 -2.51
C GLY A 124 0.68 4.06 -2.44
N PHE A 125 0.90 3.46 -3.61
CA PHE A 125 1.45 2.10 -3.71
C PHE A 125 2.28 1.91 -4.97
N ALA A 126 3.17 0.93 -4.91
CA ALA A 126 3.87 0.37 -6.06
C ALA A 126 4.05 -1.14 -5.87
N ILE A 127 3.77 -1.91 -6.92
CA ILE A 127 3.92 -3.37 -6.95
C ILE A 127 4.86 -3.73 -8.11
N HIS A 128 5.85 -4.57 -7.83
CA HIS A 128 6.80 -5.07 -8.81
C HIS A 128 6.84 -6.60 -8.79
N ASP A 129 7.13 -7.22 -9.94
CA ASP A 129 7.33 -8.66 -10.06
C ASP A 129 8.75 -9.10 -9.63
N ARG A 130 9.00 -10.41 -9.65
CA ARG A 130 10.32 -10.98 -9.31
C ARG A 130 11.48 -10.51 -10.20
N LYS A 131 11.19 -9.94 -11.38
CA LYS A 131 12.19 -9.42 -12.32
C LYS A 131 12.42 -7.91 -12.11
N GLY A 132 11.67 -7.28 -11.19
CA GLY A 132 11.70 -5.84 -10.98
C GLY A 132 10.84 -5.06 -11.97
N ASN A 133 10.00 -5.71 -12.77
CA ASN A 133 9.07 -4.99 -13.64
C ASN A 133 7.94 -4.39 -12.81
N ARG A 134 7.54 -3.17 -13.13
CA ARG A 134 6.37 -2.51 -12.53
C ARG A 134 5.09 -3.24 -12.97
N VAL A 135 4.30 -3.69 -12.00
CA VAL A 135 3.02 -4.39 -12.22
C VAL A 135 1.86 -3.42 -12.07
N ALA A 136 1.85 -2.63 -11.00
CA ALA A 136 0.81 -1.65 -10.73
C ALA A 136 1.34 -0.57 -9.78
N TYR A 137 0.78 0.63 -9.86
CA TYR A 137 1.15 1.75 -8.99
C TYR A 137 0.05 2.80 -9.01
N GLY A 138 -0.06 3.57 -7.93
CA GLY A 138 -1.04 4.65 -7.84
C GLY A 138 -0.76 5.51 -6.63
N THR A 139 -1.16 6.77 -6.69
CA THR A 139 -1.13 7.67 -5.53
C THR A 139 -2.22 8.72 -5.69
N GLY A 140 -2.81 9.16 -4.58
CA GLY A 140 -3.79 10.22 -4.59
C GLY A 140 -4.51 10.41 -3.27
N ALA A 141 -5.32 11.46 -3.23
CA ALA A 141 -6.22 11.75 -2.13
C ALA A 141 -7.35 10.71 -2.05
N LEU A 142 -7.72 10.33 -0.83
CA LEU A 142 -8.89 9.50 -0.59
C LEU A 142 -10.15 10.28 -0.97
N VAL A 143 -11.00 9.67 -1.80
CA VAL A 143 -12.35 10.16 -2.11
C VAL A 143 -13.40 9.56 -1.17
N SER A 144 -13.09 8.43 -0.53
CA SER A 144 -13.89 7.86 0.55
C SER A 144 -13.07 6.88 1.40
N GLY A 145 -13.64 6.48 2.54
CA GLY A 145 -13.02 5.61 3.53
C GLY A 145 -12.35 6.39 4.67
N ASN A 146 -11.91 5.65 5.68
CA ASN A 146 -11.16 6.20 6.79
C ASN A 146 -10.04 5.22 7.16
N VAL A 147 -8.87 5.76 7.44
CA VAL A 147 -7.68 5.01 7.84
C VAL A 147 -7.04 5.73 9.00
N ILE A 148 -6.71 4.99 10.04
CA ILE A 148 -6.02 5.50 11.21
C ILE A 148 -4.54 5.15 11.03
N VAL A 149 -3.67 6.14 11.24
CA VAL A 149 -2.22 5.95 11.34
C VAL A 149 -1.81 6.35 12.74
N ASP A 150 -1.24 5.41 13.48
CA ASP A 150 -0.69 5.67 14.81
C ASP A 150 0.84 5.67 14.72
N PRO A 151 1.45 6.87 14.66
CA PRO A 151 2.89 7.00 14.63
C PRO A 151 3.48 6.82 16.03
N ASN A 152 4.69 6.29 16.09
CA ASN A 152 5.47 6.24 17.33
C ASN A 152 5.89 7.62 17.84
#